data_AF-A0A2D7U7F9-F1
#
_entry.id   AF-A0A2D7U7F9-F1
#
_cell.length_a   1.000
_cell.length_b   1.000
_cell.length_c   1.000
_cell.angle_alpha   90.00
_cell.angle_beta   90.00
_cell.angle_gamma   90.00
#
_symmetry.space_group_name_H-M   'P 1'
#
loop_
_entity.id
_entity.type
_entity.pdbx_description
1 polymer ?
#
loop_
_entity_poly.entity_id
_entity_poly.type
_entity_poly.pdbx_seq_one_letter_code
_entity_poly.pdbx_strand_id
1 'polypeptide(L)'
;MTRFILKLFSIFFLISCTENSENQRTEVITDSYFFQKNTFNMNLYKCNAPNQNFNSTYRKTSDLSNFYKFSELTEKDEEIDNCVHIYAKISELTPLKEQLLMGDVYMEISNCNSKVEEQILVDSLKPYLEYLKENNVQVWTGISSIEKDNFLWINIWESEEYRERFLLEWVNSNNSGKIAKTLMSSAFCENPSTYLFL
;
A
#
# COMPACT_ATOMS: atom_id res chain seq x y z
N MET A 1 42.35 -38.83 -12.53
CA MET A 1 41.38 -39.91 -12.83
C MET A 1 40.58 -40.17 -11.56
N THR A 2 39.41 -39.54 -11.41
CA THR A 2 38.09 -40.17 -11.64
C THR A 2 37.88 -41.40 -10.76
N ARG A 3 37.14 -41.21 -9.66
CA ARG A 3 35.72 -41.61 -9.50
C ARG A 3 35.59 -43.13 -9.33
N PHE A 4 35.00 -43.56 -8.22
CA PHE A 4 33.65 -44.15 -8.25
C PHE A 4 33.17 -44.57 -6.84
N ILE A 5 31.97 -44.06 -6.49
CA ILE A 5 30.86 -44.76 -5.80
C ILE A 5 31.13 -45.24 -4.37
N LEU A 6 30.64 -44.55 -3.32
CA LEU A 6 29.23 -44.42 -2.89
C LEU A 6 28.60 -45.76 -2.49
N LYS A 7 28.66 -46.07 -1.18
CA LYS A 7 27.91 -47.08 -0.41
C LYS A 7 28.60 -47.15 0.97
N LEU A 8 27.99 -47.04 2.15
CA LEU A 8 26.63 -47.11 2.67
C LEU A 8 26.55 -46.08 3.82
N PHE A 9 25.52 -45.24 3.93
CA PHE A 9 24.31 -45.51 4.72
C PHE A 9 24.53 -46.23 6.07
N SER A 10 24.24 -45.47 7.13
CA SER A 10 23.52 -45.92 8.33
C SER A 10 24.25 -46.79 9.34
N ILE A 11 24.80 -46.16 10.39
CA ILE A 11 24.58 -46.56 11.80
C ILE A 11 24.51 -45.25 12.60
N PHE A 12 23.31 -44.69 12.78
CA PHE A 12 22.51 -44.83 14.01
C PHE A 12 23.24 -44.41 15.28
N PHE A 13 22.76 -43.29 15.84
CA PHE A 13 22.50 -43.03 17.25
C PHE A 13 23.52 -43.58 18.25
N LEU A 14 24.13 -42.67 19.02
CA LEU A 14 23.84 -42.49 20.45
C LEU A 14 24.79 -41.41 21.00
N ILE A 15 24.36 -40.80 22.10
CA ILE A 15 24.94 -39.67 22.86
C ILE A 15 24.31 -38.34 22.45
N SER A 16 23.48 -37.68 23.25
CA SER A 16 22.76 -38.01 24.49
C SER A 16 21.82 -36.83 24.68
N CYS A 17 20.55 -37.10 24.96
CA CYS A 17 19.61 -36.10 25.44
C CYS A 17 20.17 -35.45 26.71
N THR A 18 20.48 -34.16 26.64
CA THR A 18 20.33 -33.26 27.78
C THR A 18 19.18 -32.34 27.45
N GLU A 19 18.11 -32.53 28.19
CA GLU A 19 16.85 -31.79 28.12
C GLU A 19 17.13 -30.28 28.17
N ASN A 20 16.85 -29.62 27.06
CA ASN A 20 16.36 -28.25 27.05
C ASN A 20 15.36 -28.19 25.91
N SER A 21 14.09 -28.44 26.25
CA SER A 21 12.96 -28.31 25.34
C SER A 21 12.68 -26.84 25.07
N GLU A 22 13.57 -26.17 24.36
CA GLU A 22 13.20 -25.01 23.57
C GLU A 22 12.66 -25.55 22.25
N ASN A 23 11.33 -25.45 22.07
CA ASN A 23 10.69 -25.65 20.79
C ASN A 23 11.30 -24.65 19.78
N GLN A 24 12.40 -25.02 19.13
CA GLN A 24 12.82 -24.39 17.89
C GLN A 24 11.80 -24.79 16.83
N ARG A 25 10.68 -24.05 16.80
CA ARG A 25 9.84 -23.99 15.62
C ARG A 25 10.72 -23.40 14.53
N THR A 26 11.21 -24.26 13.65
CA THR A 26 11.65 -23.82 12.33
C THR A 26 10.38 -23.33 11.63
N GLU A 27 10.06 -22.05 11.80
CA GLU A 27 9.02 -21.43 10.99
C GLU A 27 9.50 -21.46 9.54
N VAL A 28 8.76 -22.20 8.72
CA VAL A 28 8.93 -22.12 7.27
C VAL A 28 8.54 -20.71 6.89
N ILE A 29 9.51 -19.86 6.59
CA ILE A 29 9.29 -18.53 6.03
C ILE A 29 8.74 -18.76 4.62
N THR A 30 7.42 -18.86 4.51
CA THR A 30 6.71 -18.82 3.23
C THR A 30 6.76 -17.39 2.70
N ASP A 31 6.73 -17.19 1.38
CA ASP A 31 6.74 -15.86 0.75
C ASP A 31 5.69 -14.90 1.35
N SER A 32 4.61 -15.43 1.93
CA SER A 32 3.60 -14.66 2.67
C SER A 32 4.15 -13.86 3.87
N TYR A 33 5.28 -14.24 4.46
CA TYR A 33 5.91 -13.50 5.56
C TYR A 33 6.67 -12.25 5.07
N PHE A 34 7.11 -12.24 3.80
CA PHE A 34 7.74 -11.08 3.15
C PHE A 34 6.74 -10.09 2.54
N PHE A 35 5.46 -10.47 2.48
CA PHE A 35 4.35 -9.62 2.03
C PHE A 35 3.35 -9.36 3.17
N GLN A 36 3.83 -9.07 4.39
CA GLN A 36 2.96 -8.43 5.38
C GLN A 36 2.59 -7.05 4.84
N LYS A 37 1.48 -6.99 4.12
CA LYS A 37 0.86 -5.75 3.67
C LYS A 37 0.45 -5.01 4.94
N ASN A 38 1.04 -3.86 5.19
CA ASN A 38 0.56 -3.04 6.29
C ASN A 38 -0.85 -2.57 5.96
N THR A 39 -1.71 -2.63 6.96
CA THR A 39 -3.07 -2.10 6.88
C THR A 39 -3.13 -0.87 7.75
N PHE A 40 -3.44 0.26 7.12
CA PHE A 40 -3.55 1.54 7.79
C PHE A 40 -5.02 1.93 7.92
N ASN A 41 -5.40 2.47 9.06
CA ASN A 41 -6.67 3.16 9.25
C ASN A 41 -6.45 4.63 8.87
N MET A 42 -7.15 5.08 7.85
CA MET A 42 -7.13 6.45 7.39
C MET A 42 -8.28 7.21 8.01
N ASN A 43 -7.97 8.36 8.61
CA ASN A 43 -8.94 9.40 8.92
C ASN A 43 -8.59 10.62 8.07
N LEU A 44 -9.52 11.03 7.20
CA LEU A 44 -9.40 12.22 6.36
C LEU A 44 -10.60 13.13 6.61
N TYR A 45 -10.35 14.39 6.97
CA TYR A 45 -11.38 15.40 7.15
C TYR A 45 -11.26 16.45 6.06
N LYS A 46 -12.40 16.77 5.43
CA LYS A 46 -12.56 17.85 4.45
C LYS A 46 -13.50 18.88 5.02
N CYS A 47 -12.98 19.99 5.51
CA CYS A 47 -13.74 21.02 6.19
C CYS A 47 -14.21 22.10 5.22
N ASN A 48 -15.44 22.59 5.43
CA ASN A 48 -16.05 23.64 4.60
C ASN A 48 -15.42 25.02 4.85
N ALA A 49 -14.66 25.17 5.94
CA ALA A 49 -13.93 26.38 6.30
C ALA A 49 -12.61 26.01 7.01
N PRO A 50 -11.59 26.89 6.97
CA PRO A 50 -10.33 26.68 7.68
C PRO A 50 -10.52 26.45 9.18
N ASN A 51 -9.89 25.42 9.75
CA ASN A 51 -9.95 25.10 11.17
C ASN A 51 -8.57 25.18 11.84
N GLN A 52 -8.34 26.22 12.65
CA GLN A 52 -7.06 26.41 13.35
C GLN A 52 -6.89 25.51 14.58
N ASN A 53 -7.98 24.98 15.13
CA ASN A 53 -8.01 24.22 16.38
C ASN A 53 -8.07 22.71 16.14
N PHE A 54 -7.69 22.25 14.94
CA PHE A 54 -7.65 20.83 14.64
C PHE A 54 -6.55 20.12 15.45
N ASN A 55 -6.75 18.86 15.78
CA ASN A 55 -5.80 18.06 16.54
C ASN A 55 -4.41 18.05 15.87
N SER A 56 -3.36 18.40 16.62
CA SER A 56 -1.99 18.51 16.13
C SER A 56 -1.36 17.19 15.67
N THR A 57 -1.96 16.05 15.99
CA THR A 57 -1.52 14.74 15.47
C THR A 57 -1.90 14.53 14.00
N TYR A 58 -2.75 15.39 13.44
CA TYR A 58 -3.10 15.36 12.03
C TYR A 58 -2.17 16.24 11.22
N ARG A 59 -1.82 15.73 10.04
CA ARG A 59 -1.18 16.54 9.01
C ARG A 59 -2.23 17.38 8.31
N LYS A 60 -1.83 18.55 7.82
CA LYS A 60 -2.79 19.56 7.36
C LYS A 60 -2.36 20.24 6.08
N THR A 61 -3.34 20.61 5.27
CA THR A 61 -3.08 21.50 4.12
C THR A 61 -2.78 22.92 4.60
N SER A 62 -2.07 23.70 3.78
CA SER A 62 -1.67 25.07 4.11
C SER A 62 -2.85 26.03 4.34
N ASP A 63 -3.99 25.77 3.71
CA ASP A 63 -5.24 26.50 3.88
C ASP A 63 -6.05 26.05 5.10
N LEU A 64 -5.58 25.04 5.84
CA LEU A 64 -6.22 24.46 7.03
C LEU A 64 -7.63 23.93 6.77
N SER A 65 -7.93 23.51 5.54
CA SER A 65 -9.24 22.96 5.17
C SER A 65 -9.26 21.43 5.14
N ASN A 66 -8.10 20.76 5.01
CA ASN A 66 -8.03 19.31 4.99
C ASN A 66 -7.03 18.78 6.02
N PHE A 67 -7.39 17.67 6.65
CA PHE A 67 -6.59 17.04 7.69
C PHE A 67 -6.55 15.53 7.49
N TYR A 68 -5.36 14.91 7.52
CA TYR A 68 -5.25 13.46 7.41
C TYR A 68 -4.35 12.84 8.47
N LYS A 69 -4.66 11.60 8.81
CA LYS A 69 -3.89 10.73 9.70
C LYS A 69 -3.97 9.29 9.20
N PHE A 70 -2.81 8.62 9.05
CA PHE A 70 -2.74 7.16 8.99
C PHE A 70 -2.36 6.62 10.37
N SER A 71 -2.95 5.49 10.74
CA SER A 71 -2.67 4.80 11.99
C SER A 71 -2.78 3.29 11.81
N GLU A 72 -1.86 2.51 12.35
CA GLU A 72 -2.01 1.05 12.43
C GLU A 72 -3.06 0.63 13.48
N LEU A 73 -3.36 1.51 14.45
CA LEU A 73 -4.40 1.28 15.45
C LEU A 73 -5.78 1.42 14.81
N THR A 74 -6.68 0.47 15.10
CA THR A 74 -8.03 0.41 14.54
C THR A 74 -8.95 1.43 15.21
N GLU A 75 -8.89 2.67 14.76
CA GLU A 75 -9.64 3.78 15.34
C GLU A 75 -10.24 4.67 14.24
N LYS A 76 -11.58 4.66 14.15
CA LYS A 76 -12.34 5.73 13.48
C LYS A 76 -12.45 6.88 14.47
N ASP A 77 -11.84 8.01 14.15
CA ASP A 77 -11.88 9.19 15.00
C ASP A 77 -13.29 9.83 14.97
N GLU A 78 -13.58 10.70 15.94
CA GLU A 78 -14.89 11.35 16.08
C GLU A 78 -15.22 12.28 14.90
N GLU A 79 -16.51 12.42 14.59
CA GLU A 79 -16.94 13.39 13.58
C GLU A 79 -16.72 14.83 14.08
N ILE A 80 -16.38 15.73 13.17
CA ILE A 80 -16.11 17.15 13.47
C ILE A 80 -17.09 18.01 12.69
N ASP A 81 -17.74 18.93 13.39
CA ASP A 81 -18.71 19.85 12.78
C ASP A 81 -18.13 20.59 11.59
N ASN A 82 -18.93 20.72 10.53
CA ASN A 82 -18.57 21.37 9.26
C ASN A 82 -17.43 20.67 8.50
N CYS A 83 -17.11 19.42 8.81
CA CYS A 83 -16.17 18.60 8.06
C CYS A 83 -16.83 17.31 7.57
N VAL A 84 -16.54 16.93 6.33
CA VAL A 84 -16.83 15.59 5.82
C VAL A 84 -15.71 14.67 6.29
N HIS A 85 -16.06 13.65 7.08
CA HIS A 85 -15.13 12.63 7.54
C HIS A 85 -15.14 11.42 6.62
N ILE A 86 -13.97 11.08 6.08
CA ILE A 86 -13.72 9.90 5.29
C ILE A 86 -12.83 8.98 6.12
N TYR A 87 -13.40 7.85 6.54
CA TYR A 87 -12.68 6.79 7.23
C TYR A 87 -12.56 5.57 6.33
N ALA A 88 -11.36 4.99 6.22
CA ALA A 88 -11.13 3.80 5.41
C ALA A 88 -9.96 2.96 5.94
N LYS A 89 -10.09 1.63 5.81
CA LYS A 89 -8.96 0.70 6.01
C LYS A 89 -8.22 0.54 4.70
N ILE A 90 -6.97 0.95 4.66
CA ILE A 90 -6.12 0.99 3.48
C ILE A 90 -5.14 -0.17 3.54
N SER A 91 -5.25 -1.08 2.58
CA SER A 91 -4.25 -2.12 2.33
C SER A 91 -3.14 -1.53 1.48
N GLU A 92 -1.93 -1.56 2.00
CA GLU A 92 -0.74 -1.14 1.27
C GLU A 92 -0.41 -2.08 0.11
N LEU A 93 0.00 -1.50 -1.01
CA LEU A 93 0.40 -2.21 -2.22
C LEU A 93 1.88 -2.02 -2.57
N THR A 94 2.57 -1.01 -2.01
CA THR A 94 4.01 -0.76 -2.22
C THR A 94 4.79 -0.59 -0.90
N PRO A 95 4.96 -1.66 -0.10
CA PRO A 95 5.57 -1.63 1.24
C PRO A 95 7.02 -1.12 1.29
N LEU A 96 7.74 -1.13 0.18
CA LEU A 96 9.11 -0.60 0.12
C LEU A 96 9.16 0.94 0.04
N LYS A 97 8.02 1.62 0.20
CA LYS A 97 7.85 3.07 0.03
C LYS A 97 7.22 3.76 1.23
N GLU A 98 7.12 3.09 2.38
CA GLU A 98 6.56 3.65 3.63
C GLU A 98 7.21 4.95 4.08
N GLN A 99 8.49 5.20 3.72
CA GLN A 99 9.15 6.47 4.01
C GLN A 99 8.41 7.68 3.42
N LEU A 100 7.62 7.49 2.35
CA LEU A 100 6.81 8.55 1.73
C LEU A 100 5.59 8.92 2.58
N LEU A 101 5.27 8.15 3.62
CA LEU A 101 4.25 8.51 4.63
C LEU A 101 4.80 9.49 5.66
N MET A 102 6.12 9.74 5.66
CA MET A 102 6.84 10.65 6.56
C MET A 102 7.15 11.99 5.87
N GLY A 103 7.27 13.08 6.64
CA GLY A 103 7.51 14.42 6.06
C GLY A 103 6.33 14.95 5.25
N ASP A 104 6.53 15.95 4.40
CA ASP A 104 5.45 16.51 3.56
C ASP A 104 4.89 15.45 2.61
N VAL A 105 3.56 15.43 2.44
CA VAL A 105 2.86 14.38 1.70
C VAL A 105 2.05 14.96 0.55
N TYR A 106 2.48 14.66 -0.67
CA TYR A 106 1.69 14.91 -1.88
C TYR A 106 0.84 13.68 -2.20
N MET A 107 -0.46 13.77 -1.91
CA MET A 107 -1.40 12.66 -1.97
C MET A 107 -2.43 12.86 -3.09
N GLU A 108 -2.71 11.80 -3.81
CA GLU A 108 -3.81 11.66 -4.75
C GLU A 108 -4.80 10.62 -4.23
N ILE A 109 -6.09 10.96 -4.20
CA ILE A 109 -7.16 10.03 -3.82
C ILE A 109 -8.19 9.99 -4.94
N SER A 110 -8.38 8.82 -5.53
CA SER A 110 -9.46 8.54 -6.49
C SER A 110 -10.54 7.68 -5.84
N ASN A 111 -11.79 8.07 -6.01
CA ASN A 111 -12.90 7.15 -5.78
C ASN A 111 -13.01 6.21 -6.97
N CYS A 112 -13.05 4.91 -6.71
CA CYS A 112 -13.10 3.89 -7.72
C CYS A 112 -14.30 2.96 -7.50
N ASN A 113 -14.80 2.42 -8.60
CA ASN A 113 -15.81 1.38 -8.62
C ASN A 113 -15.23 0.14 -9.31
N SER A 114 -15.25 -0.98 -8.61
CA SER A 114 -14.82 -2.28 -9.11
C SER A 114 -15.88 -2.87 -10.02
N LYS A 115 -15.44 -3.47 -11.13
CA LYS A 115 -16.29 -4.22 -12.07
C LYS A 115 -16.17 -5.73 -11.85
N VAL A 116 -15.29 -6.13 -10.94
CA VAL A 116 -14.90 -7.52 -10.68
C VAL A 116 -14.80 -7.75 -9.17
N GLU A 117 -14.71 -9.03 -8.78
CA GLU A 117 -14.47 -9.42 -7.39
C GLU A 117 -13.10 -8.93 -6.90
N GLU A 118 -12.97 -8.69 -5.59
CA GLU A 118 -11.77 -8.12 -4.96
C GLU A 118 -10.46 -8.86 -5.33
N GLN A 119 -10.49 -10.19 -5.32
CA GLN A 119 -9.32 -10.99 -5.66
C GLN A 119 -8.87 -10.73 -7.12
N ILE A 120 -9.82 -10.62 -8.05
CA ILE A 120 -9.55 -10.35 -9.46
C ILE A 120 -9.05 -8.91 -9.64
N LEU A 121 -9.59 -7.95 -8.89
CA LEU A 121 -9.10 -6.57 -8.89
C LEU A 121 -7.64 -6.51 -8.44
N VAL A 122 -7.32 -7.17 -7.32
CA VAL A 122 -5.94 -7.24 -6.79
C VAL A 122 -4.99 -7.90 -7.80
N ASP A 123 -5.43 -8.98 -8.45
CA ASP A 123 -4.63 -9.62 -9.50
C ASP A 123 -4.43 -8.73 -10.72
N SER A 124 -5.43 -7.92 -11.09
CA SER A 124 -5.35 -6.96 -12.20
C SER A 124 -4.40 -5.80 -11.92
N LEU A 125 -4.13 -5.49 -10.65
CA LEU A 125 -3.16 -4.48 -10.23
C LEU A 125 -1.70 -4.96 -10.33
N LYS A 126 -1.44 -6.28 -10.33
CA LYS A 126 -0.07 -6.84 -10.31
C LYS A 126 0.84 -6.28 -11.40
N PRO A 127 0.45 -6.22 -12.69
CA PRO A 127 1.34 -5.69 -13.73
C PRO A 127 1.73 -4.22 -13.51
N TYR A 128 0.83 -3.43 -12.94
CA TYR A 128 1.13 -2.03 -12.58
C TYR A 128 2.11 -1.97 -11.40
N LEU A 129 1.87 -2.74 -10.34
CA LEU A 129 2.74 -2.77 -9.17
C LEU A 129 4.15 -3.31 -9.50
N GLU A 130 4.24 -4.31 -10.38
CA GLU A 130 5.51 -4.83 -10.90
C GLU A 130 6.26 -3.74 -11.66
N TYR A 131 5.58 -2.99 -12.54
CA TYR A 131 6.19 -1.87 -13.23
C TYR A 131 6.74 -0.81 -12.26
N LEU A 132 5.96 -0.42 -11.24
CA LEU A 132 6.42 0.53 -10.23
C LEU A 132 7.69 0.03 -9.52
N LYS A 133 7.72 -1.26 -9.17
CA LYS A 133 8.85 -1.90 -8.51
C LYS A 133 10.08 -1.95 -9.41
N GLU A 134 9.95 -2.44 -10.64
CA GLU A 134 11.06 -2.61 -11.59
C GLU A 134 11.71 -1.27 -11.95
N ASN A 135 10.92 -0.20 -12.01
CA ASN A 135 11.41 1.14 -12.33
C ASN A 135 11.74 1.97 -11.08
N ASN A 136 11.68 1.37 -9.88
CA ASN A 136 11.91 2.05 -8.60
C ASN A 136 11.17 3.39 -8.48
N VAL A 137 9.90 3.41 -8.89
CA VAL A 137 9.06 4.61 -8.85
C VAL A 137 8.85 5.03 -7.41
N GLN A 138 9.04 6.32 -7.11
CA GLN A 138 8.85 6.86 -5.76
C GLN A 138 7.38 7.20 -5.52
N VAL A 139 6.58 6.14 -5.38
CA VAL A 139 5.15 6.23 -5.05
C VAL A 139 4.76 5.17 -4.02
N TRP A 140 4.12 5.62 -2.95
CA TRP A 140 3.40 4.75 -2.04
C TRP A 140 1.96 4.61 -2.53
N THR A 141 1.46 3.39 -2.64
CA THR A 141 0.13 3.11 -3.17
C THR A 141 -0.64 2.23 -2.19
N GLY A 142 -1.91 2.57 -1.97
CA GLY A 142 -2.83 1.78 -1.17
C GLY A 142 -4.24 1.77 -1.75
N ILE A 143 -4.99 0.72 -1.45
CA ILE A 143 -6.42 0.63 -1.76
C ILE A 143 -7.23 0.43 -0.49
N SER A 144 -8.40 1.07 -0.40
CA SER A 144 -9.32 0.76 0.70
C SER A 144 -9.94 -0.63 0.54
N SER A 145 -10.48 -1.17 1.63
CA SER A 145 -11.47 -2.26 1.54
C SER A 145 -12.59 -1.89 0.57
N ILE A 146 -13.09 -2.89 -0.16
CA ILE A 146 -14.19 -2.70 -1.11
C ILE A 146 -15.53 -2.75 -0.37
N GLU A 147 -16.32 -1.70 -0.50
CA GLU A 147 -17.66 -1.61 0.06
C GLU A 147 -18.69 -1.31 -1.05
N LYS A 148 -19.58 -2.26 -1.32
CA LYS A 148 -20.58 -2.18 -2.41
C LYS A 148 -19.92 -1.78 -3.74
N ASP A 149 -18.87 -2.50 -4.09
CA ASP A 149 -18.02 -2.28 -5.26
C ASP A 149 -17.20 -0.98 -5.25
N ASN A 150 -17.34 -0.10 -4.24
CA ASN A 150 -16.57 1.13 -4.16
C ASN A 150 -15.31 0.96 -3.32
N PHE A 151 -14.23 1.60 -3.73
CA PHE A 151 -12.98 1.66 -2.98
C PHE A 151 -12.23 2.95 -3.29
N LEU A 152 -11.34 3.34 -2.39
CA LEU A 152 -10.39 4.43 -2.62
C LEU A 152 -9.10 3.85 -3.18
N TRP A 153 -8.57 4.48 -4.22
CA TRP A 153 -7.18 4.29 -4.63
C TRP A 153 -6.39 5.52 -4.23
N ILE A 154 -5.39 5.32 -3.37
CA ILE A 154 -4.53 6.36 -2.85
C ILE A 154 -3.12 6.18 -3.41
N ASN A 155 -2.55 7.26 -3.93
CA ASN A 155 -1.13 7.36 -4.26
C ASN A 155 -0.51 8.51 -3.47
N ILE A 156 0.66 8.30 -2.90
CA ILE A 156 1.49 9.33 -2.28
C ILE A 156 2.82 9.37 -3.01
N TRP A 157 3.11 10.51 -3.61
CA TRP A 157 4.31 10.71 -4.41
C TRP A 157 5.37 11.44 -3.61
N GLU A 158 6.64 11.25 -4.00
CA GLU A 158 7.76 12.03 -3.49
C GLU A 158 7.53 13.55 -3.62
N SER A 159 6.96 13.99 -4.75
CA SER A 159 6.55 15.37 -4.98
C SER A 159 5.60 15.46 -6.17
N GLU A 160 4.93 16.60 -6.31
CA GLU A 160 4.14 16.94 -7.50
C GLU A 160 5.01 16.90 -8.77
N GLU A 161 6.21 17.49 -8.73
CA GLU A 161 7.14 17.50 -9.86
C GLU A 161 7.55 16.08 -10.28
N TYR A 162 7.84 15.21 -9.31
CA TYR A 162 8.16 13.81 -9.57
C TYR A 162 7.00 13.09 -10.25
N ARG A 163 5.78 13.30 -9.75
CA ARG A 163 4.54 12.74 -10.30
C ARG A 163 4.32 13.17 -11.76
N GLU A 164 4.51 14.44 -12.07
CA GLU A 164 4.37 14.95 -13.45
C GLU A 164 5.40 14.33 -14.40
N ARG A 165 6.67 14.27 -13.98
CA ARG A 165 7.72 13.61 -14.78
C ARG A 165 7.40 12.14 -15.02
N PHE A 166 6.97 11.42 -13.98
CA PHE A 166 6.56 10.02 -14.09
C PHE A 166 5.42 9.87 -15.10
N LEU A 167 4.38 10.69 -15.04
CA LEU A 167 3.24 10.56 -15.94
C LEU A 167 3.59 10.85 -17.40
N LEU A 168 4.46 11.84 -17.64
CA LEU A 168 4.97 12.12 -18.99
C LEU A 168 5.73 10.92 -19.56
N GLU A 169 6.56 10.25 -18.75
CA GLU A 169 7.26 9.03 -19.16
C GLU A 169 6.30 7.85 -19.34
N TRP A 170 5.36 7.68 -18.41
CA TRP A 170 4.37 6.61 -18.41
C TRP A 170 3.51 6.63 -19.67
N VAL A 171 2.92 7.78 -20.00
CA VAL A 171 2.05 7.94 -21.19
C VAL A 171 2.79 7.62 -22.48
N ASN A 172 4.11 7.85 -22.53
CA ASN A 172 4.94 7.55 -23.68
C ASN A 172 5.53 6.12 -23.67
N SER A 173 5.29 5.33 -22.62
CA SER A 173 5.82 3.97 -22.52
C SER A 173 4.99 2.95 -23.32
N ASN A 174 5.66 1.96 -23.91
CA ASN A 174 4.98 0.90 -24.66
C ASN A 174 4.06 0.02 -23.79
N ASN A 175 4.33 -0.05 -22.48
CA ASN A 175 3.63 -0.92 -21.55
C ASN A 175 2.38 -0.26 -20.94
N SER A 176 2.33 1.08 -20.88
CA SER A 176 1.25 1.81 -20.22
C SER A 176 -0.12 1.52 -20.82
N GLY A 177 -0.23 1.48 -22.15
CA GLY A 177 -1.50 1.19 -22.82
C GLY A 177 -2.06 -0.20 -22.49
N LYS A 178 -1.19 -1.21 -22.38
CA LYS A 178 -1.60 -2.58 -22.00
C LYS A 178 -2.03 -2.63 -20.54
N ILE A 179 -1.24 -2.03 -19.63
CA ILE A 179 -1.54 -1.99 -18.20
C ILE A 179 -2.84 -1.21 -17.95
N ALA A 180 -3.00 -0.03 -18.56
CA ALA A 180 -4.21 0.76 -18.47
C ALA A 180 -5.44 -0.02 -18.97
N LYS A 181 -5.33 -0.75 -20.08
CA LYS A 181 -6.44 -1.58 -20.58
C LYS A 181 -6.85 -2.67 -19.59
N THR A 182 -5.89 -3.34 -18.95
CA THR A 182 -6.17 -4.31 -17.89
C THR A 182 -6.89 -3.64 -16.71
N LEU A 183 -6.37 -2.53 -16.20
CA LEU A 183 -6.96 -1.80 -15.08
C LEU A 183 -8.38 -1.28 -15.39
N MET A 184 -8.59 -0.73 -16.59
CA MET A 184 -9.92 -0.26 -17.03
C MET A 184 -10.95 -1.37 -17.17
N SER A 185 -10.50 -2.62 -17.40
CA SER A 185 -11.39 -3.79 -17.45
C SER A 185 -11.82 -4.24 -16.07
N SER A 186 -11.00 -4.01 -15.03
CA SER A 186 -11.28 -4.41 -13.65
C SER A 186 -11.97 -3.32 -12.83
N ALA A 187 -11.69 -2.04 -13.09
CA ALA A 187 -12.27 -0.94 -12.33
C ALA A 187 -12.46 0.32 -13.19
N PHE A 188 -13.21 1.27 -12.65
CA PHE A 188 -13.28 2.64 -13.12
C PHE A 188 -12.95 3.56 -11.95
N CYS A 189 -12.15 4.60 -12.16
CA CYS A 189 -11.78 5.57 -11.14
C CYS A 189 -12.07 6.99 -11.62
N GLU A 190 -12.56 7.82 -10.72
CA GLU A 190 -12.69 9.25 -10.93
C GLU A 190 -11.31 9.92 -10.96
N ASN A 191 -11.25 11.13 -11.53
CA ASN A 191 -10.06 11.97 -11.44
C ASN A 191 -9.69 12.17 -9.97
N PRO A 192 -8.41 12.03 -9.59
CA PRO A 192 -8.01 12.12 -8.21
C PRO A 192 -8.22 13.54 -7.67
N SER A 193 -8.65 13.63 -6.42
CA SER A 193 -8.42 14.84 -5.63
C SER A 193 -6.96 14.84 -5.16
N THR A 194 -6.29 15.97 -5.28
CA THR A 194 -4.89 16.13 -4.88
C THR A 194 -4.78 16.95 -3.60
N TYR A 195 -3.82 16.60 -2.76
CA TYR A 195 -3.55 17.26 -1.48
C TYR A 195 -2.05 17.40 -1.26
N LEU A 196 -1.64 18.54 -0.75
CA LEU A 196 -0.31 18.74 -0.18
C LEU A 196 -0.46 18.94 1.33
N PHE A 197 -0.10 17.93 2.10
CA PHE A 197 -0.14 17.94 3.55
C PHE A 197 1.23 18.20 4.15
N LEU A 198 1.27 19.08 5.14
CA LEU A 198 2.44 19.51 5.90
C LEU A 198 2.36 18.92 7.32
#